data_AF-A0A7S2LEL2-F1
#
_entry.id   AF-A0A7S2LEL2-F1
#
_cell.length_a   1.000
_cell.length_b   1.000
_cell.length_c   1.000
_cell.angle_alpha   90.00
_cell.angle_beta   90.00
_cell.angle_gamma   90.00
#
_symmetry.space_group_name_H-M   'P 1'
#
loop_
_entity.id
_entity.type
_entity.pdbx_description
1 polymer ?
#
loop_
_entity_poly.entity_id
_entity_poly.type
_entity_poly.pdbx_seq_one_letter_code
_entity_poly.pdbx_strand_id
1 'polypeptide(L)'
;MSSYYGQASSRSVWSEASGQQGQVYADPLNSNDEDYYYDANDQNRLDLLKLILYDLNSAIAPREVRLVAIQAALDEFDHDDEVLHDEELDLRADHILLQKLAYAMCIDPGSDEVGYICSALEMVYRAGRTRLAQSFHEICDSLLPLIVEMIRPPLPGKHSADKNRRGTVEEDLVSSPEEKP
;
A
#
# COMPACT_ATOMS: atom_id res chain seq x y z
N MET A 1 5.05 30.85 58.06
CA MET A 1 3.61 30.53 58.17
C MET A 1 3.40 29.16 57.55
N SER A 2 2.85 28.23 58.36
CA SER A 2 2.34 26.86 58.12
C SER A 2 2.92 26.03 56.96
N SER A 3 3.66 24.94 57.17
CA SER A 3 3.31 23.64 57.81
C SER A 3 2.14 22.91 57.17
N TYR A 4 2.43 21.77 56.52
CA TYR A 4 1.69 20.53 56.71
C TYR A 4 2.68 19.35 56.79
N TYR A 5 2.49 18.56 57.83
CA TYR A 5 3.30 17.43 58.29
C TYR A 5 2.74 16.11 57.75
N GLY A 6 3.64 15.12 57.65
CA GLY A 6 3.41 13.76 58.14
C GLY A 6 2.90 12.74 57.11
N GLN A 7 3.20 11.45 57.23
CA GLN A 7 4.13 10.72 58.08
C GLN A 7 4.17 9.27 57.58
N ALA A 8 5.26 8.59 57.89
CA ALA A 8 5.60 7.22 57.51
C ALA A 8 4.72 6.14 58.17
N SER A 9 4.62 4.98 57.51
CA SER A 9 4.63 3.65 58.15
C SER A 9 4.73 2.57 57.07
N SER A 10 5.26 1.37 57.27
CA SER A 10 6.17 0.78 58.25
C SER A 10 6.44 -0.64 57.72
N ARG A 11 7.66 -1.12 57.96
CA ARG A 11 8.21 -2.44 57.61
C ARG A 11 7.40 -3.63 58.14
N SER A 12 7.55 -4.79 57.50
CA SER A 12 7.61 -6.15 58.09
C SER A 12 8.39 -7.00 57.05
N VAL A 13 9.68 -7.34 57.16
CA VAL A 13 10.44 -8.20 58.09
C VAL A 13 9.98 -9.67 58.12
N TRP A 14 10.80 -10.49 57.44
CA TRP A 14 11.05 -11.93 57.43
C TRP A 14 10.58 -12.78 58.63
N SER A 15 10.07 -14.01 58.38
CA SER A 15 10.79 -15.29 58.62
C SER A 15 9.95 -16.57 58.33
N GLU A 16 10.57 -17.45 57.54
CA GLU A 16 10.73 -18.92 57.65
C GLU A 16 9.57 -19.91 57.94
N ALA A 17 9.39 -20.79 56.94
CA ALA A 17 9.35 -22.27 56.98
C ALA A 17 8.55 -23.03 58.07
N SER A 18 7.51 -23.75 57.63
CA SER A 18 7.41 -25.23 57.72
C SER A 18 6.05 -25.76 57.22
N GLY A 19 6.07 -26.92 56.54
CA GLY A 19 5.02 -27.94 56.71
C GLY A 19 3.87 -28.05 55.69
N GLN A 20 4.10 -28.88 54.66
CA GLN A 20 3.27 -30.02 54.23
C GLN A 20 1.79 -29.89 53.76
N GLN A 21 1.56 -30.58 52.62
CA GLN A 21 0.30 -31.18 52.11
C GLN A 21 -0.71 -30.17 51.50
N GLY A 22 -0.95 -30.11 50.20
CA GLY A 22 -1.03 -31.19 49.22
C GLY A 22 -2.48 -31.63 49.04
N GLN A 23 -3.35 -30.76 48.52
CA GLN A 23 -4.60 -31.12 47.86
C GLN A 23 -4.90 -30.14 46.73
N VAL A 24 -4.66 -30.59 45.50
CA VAL A 24 -5.13 -29.95 44.27
C VAL A 24 -6.58 -30.38 44.12
N TYR A 25 -7.52 -29.49 44.38
CA TYR A 25 -8.91 -29.68 43.95
C TYR A 25 -8.92 -29.54 42.42
N ALA A 26 -9.08 -30.66 41.73
CA ALA A 26 -9.39 -30.66 40.31
C ALA A 26 -10.79 -30.07 40.14
N ASP A 27 -10.86 -28.86 39.61
CA ASP A 27 -12.10 -28.21 39.20
C ASP A 27 -12.48 -28.74 37.80
N PRO A 28 -13.59 -29.50 37.64
CA PRO A 28 -13.86 -30.22 36.39
C PRO A 28 -14.65 -29.40 35.36
N LEU A 29 -14.65 -28.07 35.43
CA LEU A 29 -15.47 -27.22 34.55
C LEU A 29 -14.74 -25.97 34.03
N ASN A 30 -13.50 -26.10 33.57
CA ASN A 30 -12.88 -25.08 32.73
C ASN A 30 -12.43 -25.70 31.40
N SER A 31 -13.40 -25.97 30.52
CA SER A 31 -13.19 -26.39 29.13
C SER A 31 -13.41 -25.20 28.20
N ASN A 32 -12.64 -24.13 28.42
CA ASN A 32 -12.53 -22.99 27.51
C ASN A 32 -11.14 -22.93 26.87
N ASP A 33 -10.55 -24.08 26.58
CA ASP A 33 -9.51 -24.18 25.56
C ASP A 33 -10.24 -24.30 24.20
N GLU A 34 -10.89 -23.21 23.78
CA GLU A 34 -11.13 -23.01 22.35
C GLU A 34 -9.78 -22.66 21.71
N ASP A 35 -8.95 -23.69 21.56
CA ASP A 35 -7.83 -23.67 20.62
C ASP A 35 -8.45 -23.59 19.22
N TYR A 36 -8.67 -22.34 18.77
CA TYR A 36 -8.86 -22.02 17.36
C TYR A 36 -7.65 -22.60 16.62
N TYR A 37 -7.82 -23.79 16.04
CA TYR A 37 -6.96 -24.30 14.98
C TYR A 37 -7.11 -23.34 13.80
N TYR A 38 -6.40 -22.22 13.83
CA TYR A 38 -6.12 -21.46 12.62
C TYR A 38 -5.49 -22.44 11.64
N ASP A 39 -6.12 -22.60 10.49
CA ASP A 39 -5.61 -23.48 9.45
C ASP A 39 -4.21 -22.98 9.09
N ALA A 40 -3.21 -23.87 9.16
CA ALA A 40 -1.83 -23.51 8.81
C ALA A 40 -1.75 -22.92 7.39
N ASN A 41 -2.72 -23.26 6.54
CA ASN A 41 -2.89 -22.67 5.22
C ASN A 41 -3.21 -21.16 5.25
N ASP A 42 -4.08 -20.71 6.16
CA ASP A 42 -4.48 -19.30 6.27
C ASP A 42 -3.33 -18.43 6.78
N GLN A 43 -2.57 -18.95 7.75
CA GLN A 43 -1.38 -18.26 8.26
C GLN A 43 -0.31 -18.11 7.17
N ASN A 44 -0.09 -19.14 6.37
CA ASN A 44 0.85 -19.09 5.25
C ASN A 44 0.45 -18.05 4.19
N ARG A 45 -0.86 -17.97 3.86
CA ARG A 45 -1.36 -16.95 2.93
C ARG A 45 -1.20 -15.55 3.49
N LEU A 46 -1.57 -15.33 4.76
CA LEU A 46 -1.42 -14.03 5.40
C LEU A 46 0.05 -13.57 5.43
N ASP A 47 0.99 -14.48 5.66
CA ASP A 47 2.41 -14.16 5.64
C ASP A 47 2.95 -13.90 4.23
N LEU A 48 2.40 -14.58 3.21
CA LEU A 48 2.66 -14.26 1.80
C LEU A 48 2.15 -12.85 1.45
N LEU A 49 0.91 -12.51 1.81
CA LEU A 49 0.34 -11.19 1.59
C LEU A 49 1.20 -10.10 2.22
N LYS A 50 1.65 -10.28 3.48
CA LYS A 50 2.58 -9.34 4.13
C LYS A 50 3.90 -9.19 3.37
N LEU A 51 4.45 -10.27 2.83
CA LEU A 51 5.67 -10.23 2.03
C LEU A 51 5.45 -9.43 0.74
N ILE A 52 4.34 -9.68 0.04
CA ILE A 52 3.99 -8.97 -1.19
C ILE A 52 3.83 -7.47 -0.92
N LEU A 53 3.13 -7.10 0.16
CA LEU A 53 2.96 -5.70 0.57
C LEU A 53 4.29 -5.06 0.98
N TYR A 54 5.18 -5.81 1.65
CA TYR A 54 6.52 -5.34 1.97
C TYR A 54 7.35 -5.05 0.72
N ASP A 55 7.34 -5.96 -0.25
CA ASP A 55 8.05 -5.81 -1.52
C ASP A 55 7.49 -4.64 -2.34
N LEU A 56 6.16 -4.54 -2.45
CA LEU A 56 5.48 -3.43 -3.08
C LEU A 56 5.87 -2.09 -2.45
N ASN A 57 5.83 -2.00 -1.12
CA ASN A 57 6.18 -0.78 -0.40
C ASN A 57 7.66 -0.41 -0.57
N SER A 58 8.55 -1.40 -0.58
CA SER A 58 10.01 -1.20 -0.72
C SER A 58 10.45 -0.92 -2.17
N ALA A 59 9.64 -1.29 -3.16
CA ALA A 59 9.91 -1.03 -4.56
C ALA A 59 9.75 0.47 -4.91
N ILE A 60 10.87 1.19 -4.99
CA ILE A 60 10.92 2.62 -5.35
C ILE A 60 11.66 2.85 -6.68
N ALA A 61 12.78 2.16 -6.89
CA ALA A 61 13.55 2.21 -8.11
C ALA A 61 14.38 0.92 -8.26
N PRO A 62 14.74 0.49 -9.49
CA PRO A 62 14.37 1.06 -10.79
C PRO A 62 12.92 0.75 -11.19
N ARG A 63 12.44 1.29 -12.33
CA ARG A 63 11.03 1.14 -12.78
C ARG A 63 10.63 -0.32 -12.93
N GLU A 64 11.54 -1.16 -13.40
CA GLU A 64 11.31 -2.59 -13.61
C GLU A 64 10.98 -3.29 -12.29
N VAL A 65 11.64 -2.93 -11.19
CA VAL A 65 11.36 -3.50 -9.86
C VAL A 65 9.99 -3.07 -9.35
N ARG A 66 9.58 -1.82 -9.60
CA ARG A 66 8.23 -1.36 -9.25
C ARG A 66 7.17 -2.13 -10.01
N LEU A 67 7.34 -2.31 -11.32
CA LEU A 67 6.39 -3.06 -12.15
C LEU A 67 6.28 -4.52 -11.71
N VAL A 68 7.39 -5.18 -11.39
CA VAL A 68 7.37 -6.56 -10.88
C VAL A 68 6.60 -6.65 -9.56
N ALA A 69 6.83 -5.71 -8.64
CA ALA A 69 6.13 -5.71 -7.36
C ALA A 69 4.64 -5.40 -7.51
N ILE A 70 4.27 -4.49 -8.43
CA ILE A 70 2.86 -4.21 -8.76
C ILE A 70 2.20 -5.45 -9.39
N GLN A 71 2.89 -6.16 -10.28
CA GLN A 71 2.35 -7.39 -10.88
C GLN A 71 2.13 -8.48 -9.84
N ALA A 72 3.06 -8.68 -8.91
CA ALA A 72 2.88 -9.63 -7.82
C ALA A 72 1.67 -9.27 -6.94
N ALA A 73 1.45 -7.97 -6.68
CA ALA A 73 0.27 -7.51 -5.96
C ALA A 73 -1.03 -7.73 -6.74
N LEU A 74 -1.03 -7.48 -8.06
CA LEU A 74 -2.19 -7.77 -8.91
C LEU A 74 -2.55 -9.26 -8.89
N ASP A 75 -1.55 -10.14 -8.97
CA ASP A 75 -1.77 -11.58 -8.96
C ASP A 75 -2.34 -12.06 -7.62
N GLU A 76 -1.94 -11.44 -6.51
CA GLU A 76 -2.47 -11.75 -5.16
C GLU A 76 -3.92 -11.24 -4.97
N PHE A 77 -4.23 -10.02 -5.43
CA PHE A 77 -5.55 -9.41 -5.22
C PHE A 77 -6.62 -9.88 -6.22
N ASP A 78 -6.25 -10.62 -7.28
CA ASP A 78 -7.21 -11.09 -8.30
C ASP A 78 -7.96 -12.35 -7.83
N HIS A 79 -8.85 -12.15 -6.86
CA HIS A 79 -9.78 -13.16 -6.36
C HIS A 79 -11.16 -12.56 -6.05
N ASP A 80 -12.13 -13.44 -5.76
CA ASP A 80 -13.54 -13.07 -5.51
C ASP A 80 -13.94 -13.26 -4.03
N ASP A 81 -12.99 -13.20 -3.11
CA ASP A 81 -13.23 -13.40 -1.67
C ASP A 81 -13.23 -12.07 -0.90
N GLU A 82 -14.42 -11.63 -0.48
CA GLU A 82 -14.62 -10.38 0.28
C GLU A 82 -13.85 -10.37 1.61
N VAL A 83 -13.71 -11.52 2.28
CA VAL A 83 -13.00 -11.60 3.56
C VAL A 83 -11.51 -11.37 3.37
N LEU A 84 -10.96 -11.88 2.27
CA LEU A 84 -9.55 -11.65 1.95
C LEU A 84 -9.29 -10.18 1.58
N HIS A 85 -10.20 -9.55 0.84
CA HIS A 85 -10.10 -8.12 0.58
C HIS A 85 -10.21 -7.26 1.84
N ASP A 86 -11.02 -7.67 2.82
CA ASP A 86 -11.05 -7.03 4.13
C ASP A 86 -9.68 -7.12 4.84
N GLU A 87 -9.00 -8.26 4.76
CA GLU A 87 -7.66 -8.44 5.32
C GLU A 87 -6.58 -7.61 4.60
N GLU A 88 -6.65 -7.49 3.28
CA GLU A 88 -5.77 -6.62 2.49
C GLU A 88 -5.88 -5.17 2.97
N LEU A 89 -7.10 -4.70 3.23
CA LEU A 89 -7.36 -3.38 3.80
C LEU A 89 -6.87 -3.26 5.24
N ASP A 90 -7.04 -4.30 6.07
CA ASP A 90 -6.48 -4.33 7.42
C ASP A 90 -4.94 -4.22 7.42
N LEU A 91 -4.28 -4.76 6.40
CA LEU A 91 -2.85 -4.63 6.16
C LEU A 91 -2.44 -3.37 5.39
N ARG A 92 -3.37 -2.44 5.17
CA ARG A 92 -3.12 -1.12 4.58
C ARG A 92 -2.66 -1.18 3.11
N ALA A 93 -3.10 -2.20 2.36
CA ALA A 93 -2.78 -2.33 0.94
C ALA A 93 -3.14 -1.06 0.15
N ASP A 94 -4.32 -0.49 0.42
CA ASP A 94 -4.81 0.77 -0.14
C ASP A 94 -3.86 1.96 0.07
N HIS A 95 -3.27 2.09 1.26
CA HIS A 95 -2.34 3.17 1.58
C HIS A 95 -1.04 3.03 0.80
N ILE A 96 -0.52 1.80 0.70
CA ILE A 96 0.68 1.50 -0.06
C ILE A 96 0.42 1.80 -1.54
N LEU A 97 -0.70 1.30 -2.09
CA LEU A 97 -1.08 1.54 -3.48
C LEU A 97 -1.28 3.02 -3.78
N LEU A 98 -1.92 3.79 -2.88
CA LEU A 98 -2.09 5.23 -3.06
C LEU A 98 -0.76 6.00 -3.03
N GLN A 99 0.17 5.60 -2.16
CA GLN A 99 1.51 6.15 -2.16
C GLN A 99 2.22 5.86 -3.50
N LYS A 100 2.07 4.65 -4.05
CA LYS A 100 2.63 4.30 -5.37
C LYS A 100 1.97 5.09 -6.48
N LEU A 101 0.64 5.28 -6.43
CA LEU A 101 -0.10 6.08 -7.40
C LEU A 101 0.39 7.52 -7.41
N ALA A 102 0.51 8.14 -6.23
CA ALA A 102 1.04 9.49 -6.11
C ALA A 102 2.45 9.60 -6.69
N TYR A 103 3.32 8.63 -6.39
CA TYR A 103 4.68 8.58 -6.91
C TYR A 103 4.72 8.44 -8.44
N ALA A 104 3.95 7.50 -9.02
CA ALA A 104 3.88 7.27 -10.46
C ALA A 104 3.34 8.51 -11.19
N MET A 105 2.28 9.13 -10.66
CA MET A 105 1.71 10.37 -11.19
C MET A 105 2.72 11.55 -11.15
N CYS A 106 3.64 11.59 -10.19
CA CYS A 106 4.70 12.60 -10.16
C CYS A 106 5.80 12.38 -11.21
N ILE A 107 6.04 11.14 -11.63
CA ILE A 107 7.08 10.81 -12.62
C ILE A 107 6.52 10.93 -14.05
N ASP A 108 5.47 10.18 -14.33
CA ASP A 108 4.84 10.09 -15.64
C ASP A 108 3.36 9.68 -15.49
N PRO A 109 2.43 10.64 -15.46
CA PRO A 109 0.99 10.38 -15.40
C PRO A 109 0.46 9.53 -16.56
N GLY A 110 1.18 9.47 -17.68
CA GLY A 110 0.79 8.71 -18.87
C GLY A 110 1.33 7.27 -18.88
N SER A 111 2.04 6.86 -17.83
CA SER A 111 2.62 5.53 -17.75
C SER A 111 1.57 4.44 -17.50
N ASP A 112 1.85 3.25 -18.03
CA ASP A 112 1.15 2.00 -17.70
C ASP A 112 1.12 1.68 -16.20
N GLU A 113 2.13 2.11 -15.45
CA GLU A 113 2.27 1.95 -14.00
C GLU A 113 1.05 2.52 -13.26
N VAL A 114 0.56 3.69 -13.68
CA VAL A 114 -0.67 4.31 -13.13
C VAL A 114 -1.87 3.38 -13.34
N GLY A 115 -2.02 2.82 -14.55
CA GLY A 115 -3.12 1.89 -14.87
C GLY A 115 -3.08 0.60 -14.05
N TYR A 116 -1.90 0.02 -13.85
CA TYR A 116 -1.74 -1.17 -13.03
C TYR A 116 -2.06 -0.91 -11.55
N ILE A 117 -1.61 0.21 -11.00
CA ILE A 117 -1.92 0.59 -9.61
C ILE A 117 -3.43 0.82 -9.43
N CYS A 118 -4.08 1.49 -10.38
CA CYS A 118 -5.54 1.66 -10.34
C CYS A 118 -6.28 0.33 -10.41
N SER A 119 -5.79 -0.63 -11.19
CA SER A 119 -6.38 -1.97 -11.28
C SER A 119 -6.25 -2.72 -9.94
N ALA A 120 -5.09 -2.63 -9.29
CA ALA A 120 -4.90 -3.23 -7.97
C ALA A 120 -5.79 -2.57 -6.90
N LEU A 121 -5.96 -1.23 -6.94
CA LEU A 121 -6.89 -0.52 -6.06
C LEU A 121 -8.34 -0.98 -6.28
N GLU A 122 -8.76 -1.19 -7.53
CA GLU A 122 -10.10 -1.70 -7.83
C GLU A 122 -10.34 -3.08 -7.22
N MET A 123 -9.34 -3.97 -7.29
CA MET A 123 -9.41 -5.31 -6.70
C MET A 123 -9.54 -5.26 -5.18
N VAL A 124 -8.63 -4.54 -4.49
CA VAL A 124 -8.66 -4.40 -3.02
C VAL A 124 -9.97 -3.77 -2.53
N TYR A 125 -10.57 -2.87 -3.30
CA TYR A 125 -11.86 -2.25 -2.96
C TYR A 125 -13.10 -3.12 -3.22
N ARG A 126 -12.92 -4.39 -3.60
CA ARG A 126 -13.99 -5.41 -3.57
C ARG A 126 -14.30 -5.91 -2.16
N ALA A 127 -13.61 -5.37 -1.15
CA ALA A 127 -13.84 -5.57 0.27
C ALA A 127 -15.28 -5.25 0.74
N GLY A 128 -15.58 -5.70 1.95
CA GLY A 128 -16.85 -5.45 2.61
C GLY A 128 -17.10 -3.95 2.81
N ARG A 129 -18.36 -3.54 2.68
CA ARG A 129 -18.77 -2.13 2.73
C ARG A 129 -18.28 -1.37 3.96
N THR A 130 -18.22 -2.05 5.10
CA THR A 130 -17.77 -1.46 6.37
C THR A 130 -16.28 -1.12 6.30
N ARG A 131 -15.44 -2.05 5.82
CA ARG A 131 -14.00 -1.83 5.65
C ARG A 131 -13.71 -0.80 4.58
N LEU A 132 -14.40 -0.85 3.45
CA LEU A 132 -14.29 0.15 2.41
C LEU A 132 -14.62 1.56 2.90
N ALA A 133 -15.70 1.71 3.68
CA ALA A 133 -16.08 3.01 4.25
C ALA A 133 -15.01 3.53 5.23
N GLN A 134 -14.43 2.64 6.03
CA GLN A 134 -13.34 2.99 6.95
C GLN A 134 -12.09 3.43 6.18
N SER A 135 -11.62 2.61 5.22
CA SER A 135 -10.50 2.93 4.35
C SER A 135 -10.70 4.28 3.66
N PHE A 136 -11.87 4.50 3.03
CA PHE A 136 -12.18 5.76 2.37
C PHE A 136 -12.13 6.96 3.33
N HIS A 137 -12.66 6.83 4.55
CA HIS A 137 -12.60 7.90 5.55
C HIS A 137 -11.17 8.27 5.94
N GLU A 138 -10.25 7.31 5.93
CA GLU A 138 -8.85 7.52 6.28
C GLU A 138 -8.04 8.20 5.15
N ILE A 139 -8.39 7.94 3.89
CA ILE A 139 -7.56 8.32 2.73
C ILE A 139 -8.21 9.34 1.78
N CYS A 140 -9.50 9.66 1.93
CA CYS A 140 -10.24 10.46 0.95
C CYS A 140 -9.59 11.82 0.65
N ASP A 141 -9.04 12.48 1.69
CA ASP A 141 -8.37 13.77 1.56
C ASP A 141 -7.13 13.71 0.66
N SER A 142 -6.47 12.54 0.60
CA SER A 142 -5.31 12.30 -0.26
C SER A 142 -5.71 11.72 -1.63
N LEU A 143 -6.75 10.89 -1.67
CA LEU A 143 -7.23 10.21 -2.87
C LEU A 143 -7.90 11.19 -3.85
N LEU A 144 -8.77 12.07 -3.36
CA LEU A 144 -9.57 12.95 -4.23
C LEU A 144 -8.71 13.88 -5.10
N PRO A 145 -7.64 14.54 -4.60
CA PRO A 145 -6.74 15.33 -5.45
C PRO A 145 -6.10 14.51 -6.58
N LEU A 146 -5.71 13.26 -6.31
CA LEU A 146 -5.11 12.38 -7.33
C LEU A 146 -6.11 12.05 -8.43
N ILE A 147 -7.34 11.68 -8.06
CA ILE A 147 -8.42 11.42 -9.03
C ILE A 147 -8.69 12.65 -9.90
N VAL A 148 -8.76 13.85 -9.27
CA VAL A 148 -8.98 15.11 -10.00
C VAL A 148 -7.86 15.38 -10.99
N GLU A 149 -6.60 15.08 -10.65
CA GLU A 149 -5.48 15.22 -11.56
C GLU A 149 -5.58 14.25 -12.75
N MET A 150 -5.97 12.99 -12.50
CA MET A 150 -6.10 11.97 -13.54
C MET A 150 -7.17 12.31 -14.58
N ILE A 151 -8.30 12.90 -14.16
CA ILE A 151 -9.39 13.28 -15.07
C ILE A 151 -9.22 14.68 -15.68
N ARG A 152 -8.20 15.43 -15.26
CA ARG A 152 -8.02 16.80 -15.73
C ARG A 152 -7.74 16.77 -17.23
N PRO A 153 -8.53 17.48 -18.05
CA PRO A 153 -8.25 17.58 -19.47
C PRO A 153 -6.89 18.26 -19.68
N PRO A 154 -6.10 17.83 -20.68
CA PRO A 154 -4.87 18.52 -21.03
C PRO A 154 -5.16 20.01 -21.23
N LEU A 155 -4.35 20.88 -20.62
CA LEU A 155 -4.52 22.32 -20.79
C LEU A 155 -4.49 22.65 -22.30
N PRO A 156 -5.47 23.39 -22.82
CA PRO A 156 -5.45 23.81 -24.21
C PRO A 156 -4.28 24.77 -24.41
N GLY A 157 -3.19 24.27 -24.97
CA GLY A 157 -2.03 25.08 -25.35
C GLY A 157 -0.68 24.47 -24.99
N LYS A 158 -0.21 23.56 -25.87
CA LYS A 158 1.22 23.38 -26.27
C LYS A 158 1.41 22.22 -27.25
N HIS A 159 0.37 21.49 -27.66
CA HIS A 159 0.45 20.59 -28.82
C HIS A 159 0.21 21.35 -30.14
N SER A 160 1.15 22.20 -30.55
CA SER A 160 1.20 22.71 -31.94
C SER A 160 2.54 23.32 -32.38
N ALA A 161 3.66 23.02 -31.73
CA ALA A 161 4.94 23.63 -32.12
C ALA A 161 6.12 22.67 -32.37
N ASP A 162 5.93 21.34 -32.37
CA ASP A 162 7.07 20.42 -32.49
C ASP A 162 6.91 19.30 -33.53
N LYS A 163 6.24 19.59 -34.64
CA LYS A 163 6.15 18.67 -35.80
C LYS A 163 6.80 19.17 -37.09
N ASN A 164 7.63 20.23 -37.06
CA ASN A 164 8.20 20.76 -38.32
C ASN A 164 9.72 21.05 -38.31
N ARG A 165 10.52 20.26 -37.60
CA ARG A 165 12.01 20.40 -37.61
C ARG A 165 12.78 19.12 -37.96
N ARG A 166 12.24 18.27 -38.84
CA ARG A 166 13.04 17.31 -39.60
C ARG A 166 12.48 17.15 -41.00
N GLY A 167 13.16 17.74 -41.98
CA GLY A 167 12.97 17.38 -43.40
C GLY A 167 12.82 18.54 -44.37
N THR A 168 13.82 19.42 -44.46
CA THR A 168 14.10 20.14 -45.71
C THR A 168 15.61 20.07 -45.92
N VAL A 169 16.05 19.02 -46.61
CA VAL A 169 17.36 19.01 -47.25
C VAL A 169 17.22 19.87 -48.49
N GLU A 170 18.09 20.87 -48.58
CA GLU A 170 18.25 21.80 -49.69
C GLU A 170 18.44 21.05 -51.02
N GLU A 171 17.55 21.25 -51.98
CA GLU A 171 17.86 21.10 -53.41
C GLU A 171 17.95 22.51 -54.00
N ASP A 172 19.11 23.14 -53.83
CA ASP A 172 19.48 24.33 -54.57
C ASP A 172 20.06 23.95 -55.94
N LEU A 173 19.24 24.18 -56.96
CA LEU A 173 19.56 24.95 -58.16
C LEU A 173 21.05 25.00 -58.59
N VAL A 174 21.41 24.19 -59.58
CA VAL A 174 22.50 24.53 -60.52
C VAL A 174 21.92 24.72 -61.91
N SER A 175 21.73 25.99 -62.25
CA SER A 175 21.50 26.49 -63.60
C SER A 175 22.77 26.33 -64.44
N SER A 176 22.68 25.70 -65.62
CA SER A 176 23.64 25.93 -66.71
C SER A 176 23.54 27.39 -67.18
N PRO A 177 24.63 27.97 -67.71
CA PRO A 177 24.75 28.06 -69.18
C PRO A 177 26.19 27.95 -69.75
N GLU A 178 26.21 27.66 -71.06
CA GLU A 178 27.17 28.01 -72.13
C GLU A 178 28.63 27.51 -72.12
N GLU A 179 29.01 26.79 -73.20
CA GLU A 179 29.88 27.36 -74.26
C GLU A 179 29.89 26.48 -75.53
N LYS A 180 29.64 27.12 -76.69
CA LYS A 180 29.98 26.63 -78.05
C LYS A 180 31.40 27.09 -78.38
N PRO A 181 32.13 26.37 -79.26
CA PRO A 181 32.03 26.60 -80.71
C PRO A 181 31.44 25.41 -81.48
#